data_AF-A0A165VM37-F1
#
_entry.id   AF-A0A165VM37-F1
#
_cell.length_a   1.000
_cell.length_b   1.000
_cell.length_c   1.000
_cell.angle_alpha   90.00
_cell.angle_beta   90.00
_cell.angle_gamma   90.00
#
_symmetry.space_group_name_H-M   'P 1'
#
loop_
_entity.id
_entity.type
_entity.pdbx_description
1 polymer ?
#
loop_
_entity_poly.entity_id
_entity_poly.type
_entity_poly.pdbx_seq_one_letter_code
_entity_poly.pdbx_strand_id
1 'polypeptide(L)'
;MGGLPISTPDLVSNIFSFDGFVFKGDKKRRKTVYSFPEISDLYKEYGKTFIDQMDQDQLRKKCKVFLRDEDGNDRYGWPLSRCISWETHLDSKKYVLSDGEWYQVDGKFYDDITSFFASYLVKDIHLPDANSNYGKESDYNYTACSSNEHFHLFDLGHSSSRHKKIKSAGNEICDIFDSEQKRFVHVKPGKASPQISHLLRQGTFSAQIMRTDDVERSNFHTYLEEDLTDLSFLDSFDPSQFTVSFALILGENQKRDIPFFSKVSFKDSATTIRSMGYKCEFGFISKLPELKTVELTELESA
;
A
#
# COMPACT_ATOMS: atom_id res chain seq x y z
N MET A 1 13.48 -14.39 -6.12
CA MET A 1 13.77 -13.14 -5.36
C MET A 1 12.49 -12.33 -5.36
N GLY A 2 11.95 -11.98 -4.20
CA GLY A 2 10.82 -11.04 -4.15
C GLY A 2 11.22 -9.73 -4.81
N GLY A 3 10.33 -9.14 -5.61
CA GLY A 3 10.61 -7.93 -6.36
C GLY A 3 11.05 -6.80 -5.43
N LEU A 4 12.19 -6.20 -5.76
CA LEU A 4 12.70 -5.04 -5.03
C LEU A 4 11.89 -3.81 -5.48
N PRO A 5 11.11 -3.17 -4.60
CA PRO A 5 10.29 -2.04 -5.00
C PRO A 5 11.16 -0.83 -5.32
N ILE A 6 10.69 -0.03 -6.29
CA ILE A 6 11.23 1.28 -6.60
C ILE A 6 10.22 2.31 -6.12
N SER A 7 10.71 3.31 -5.40
CA SER A 7 9.88 4.28 -4.70
C SER A 7 10.41 5.70 -4.88
N THR A 8 9.55 6.69 -4.66
CA THR A 8 10.03 8.06 -4.48
C THR A 8 10.89 8.15 -3.21
N PRO A 9 12.03 8.87 -3.23
CA PRO A 9 12.80 9.11 -2.03
C PRO A 9 12.12 10.11 -1.09
N ASP A 10 11.36 11.04 -1.68
CA ASP A 10 10.66 12.09 -0.95
C ASP A 10 9.17 11.73 -0.79
N LEU A 11 8.53 12.23 0.27
CA LEU A 11 7.09 12.13 0.45
C LEU A 11 6.38 13.04 -0.55
N VAL A 12 5.75 12.45 -1.56
CA VAL A 12 4.88 13.16 -2.50
C VAL A 12 3.43 12.97 -2.04
N SER A 13 2.84 14.01 -1.45
CA SER A 13 1.53 13.92 -0.78
C SER A 13 0.38 13.53 -1.71
N ASN A 14 0.48 13.85 -3.00
CA ASN A 14 -0.49 13.53 -4.04
C ASN A 14 0.05 12.48 -5.02
N ILE A 15 0.93 11.57 -4.59
CA ILE A 15 1.56 10.58 -5.49
C ILE A 15 0.55 9.75 -6.31
N PHE A 16 -0.65 9.54 -5.78
CA PHE A 16 -1.72 8.77 -6.45
C PHE A 16 -2.48 9.56 -7.51
N SER A 17 -2.27 10.88 -7.64
CA SER A 17 -2.84 11.68 -8.73
C SER A 17 -1.98 11.63 -10.01
N PHE A 18 -0.93 10.82 -10.03
CA PHE A 18 -0.05 10.64 -11.18
C PHE A 18 -0.36 9.31 -11.87
N ASP A 19 -0.25 9.27 -13.20
CA ASP A 19 -0.41 8.05 -14.01
C ASP A 19 0.60 6.96 -13.64
N GLY A 20 1.76 7.38 -13.12
CA GLY A 20 2.76 6.48 -12.54
C GLY A 20 4.20 6.96 -12.73
N PHE A 21 5.13 6.03 -12.58
CA PHE A 21 6.57 6.24 -12.64
C PHE A 21 7.10 6.02 -14.06
N VAL A 22 8.07 6.86 -14.43
CA VAL A 22 8.77 6.80 -15.71
C VAL A 22 10.28 6.82 -15.51
N PHE A 23 10.97 5.88 -16.14
CA PHE A 23 12.43 5.80 -16.13
C PHE A 23 13.04 6.49 -17.35
N LYS A 24 14.10 7.27 -17.14
CA LYS A 24 14.86 7.97 -18.19
C LYS A 24 16.37 7.82 -17.97
N GLY A 25 17.18 8.18 -18.96
CA GLY A 25 18.65 8.14 -18.90
C GLY A 25 19.32 7.16 -19.86
N ASP A 26 18.53 6.34 -20.55
CA ASP A 26 18.91 5.49 -21.66
C ASP A 26 18.46 6.08 -23.01
N LYS A 27 18.72 5.35 -24.11
CA LYS A 27 18.47 5.81 -25.48
C LYS A 27 17.02 5.62 -25.94
N LYS A 28 16.17 4.90 -25.20
CA LYS A 28 14.79 4.59 -25.61
C LYS A 28 13.92 5.84 -25.53
N ARG A 29 13.33 6.24 -26.67
CA ARG A 29 12.49 7.45 -26.78
C ARG A 29 11.11 7.30 -26.15
N ARG A 30 10.41 6.19 -26.42
CA ARG A 30 9.07 5.93 -25.89
C ARG A 30 9.19 5.23 -24.54
N LYS A 31 8.64 5.86 -23.50
CA LYS A 31 8.70 5.38 -22.13
C LYS A 31 7.40 4.75 -21.68
N THR A 32 7.50 3.60 -21.03
CA THR A 32 6.38 2.96 -20.34
C THR A 32 6.13 3.68 -19.01
N VAL A 33 4.86 3.82 -18.65
CA VAL A 33 4.43 4.32 -17.34
C VAL A 33 4.12 3.11 -16.47
N TYR A 34 4.70 3.08 -15.27
CA TYR A 34 4.53 1.97 -14.32
C TYR A 34 3.88 2.50 -13.05
N SER A 35 2.77 1.92 -12.59
CA SER A 35 2.06 2.46 -11.42
C SER A 35 2.91 2.44 -10.13
N PHE A 36 3.54 1.31 -9.80
CA PHE A 36 4.49 1.17 -8.69
C PHE A 36 5.55 0.13 -9.07
N PRO A 37 6.63 0.56 -9.76
CA PRO A 37 7.53 -0.38 -10.39
C PRO A 37 8.40 -1.15 -9.39
N GLU A 38 8.78 -2.35 -9.79
CA GLU A 38 9.80 -3.16 -9.12
C GLU A 38 11.05 -3.25 -9.99
N ILE A 39 12.12 -3.84 -9.46
CA ILE A 39 13.37 -4.02 -10.19
C ILE A 39 13.21 -4.81 -11.49
N SER A 40 12.23 -5.72 -11.57
CA SER A 40 11.90 -6.40 -12.83
C SER A 40 11.46 -5.43 -13.93
N ASP A 41 10.82 -4.32 -13.58
CA ASP A 41 10.38 -3.31 -14.55
C ASP A 41 11.54 -2.45 -15.05
N LEU A 42 12.58 -2.25 -14.24
CA LEU A 42 13.86 -1.70 -14.73
C LEU A 42 14.46 -2.58 -15.83
N TYR A 43 14.47 -3.90 -15.64
CA TYR A 43 14.96 -4.83 -16.66
C TYR A 43 14.12 -4.77 -17.95
N LYS A 44 12.80 -4.62 -17.85
CA LYS A 44 11.92 -4.43 -19.03
C LYS A 44 12.19 -3.09 -19.73
N GLU A 45 12.47 -2.04 -18.96
CA GLU A 45 12.60 -0.69 -19.48
C GLU A 45 13.96 -0.42 -20.10
N TYR A 46 15.05 -0.76 -19.39
CA TYR A 46 16.42 -0.51 -19.83
C TYR A 46 17.05 -1.69 -20.59
N GLY A 47 16.53 -2.90 -20.40
CA GLY A 47 17.10 -4.13 -20.96
C GLY A 47 18.27 -4.68 -20.15
N LYS A 48 18.40 -6.01 -20.11
CA LYS A 48 19.39 -6.73 -19.29
C LYS A 48 20.83 -6.26 -19.54
N THR A 49 21.26 -6.11 -20.79
CA THR A 49 22.63 -5.69 -21.13
C THR A 49 22.98 -4.32 -20.57
N PHE A 50 22.03 -3.37 -20.59
CA PHE A 50 22.27 -2.05 -20.03
C PHE A 50 22.39 -2.13 -18.51
N ILE A 51 21.45 -2.82 -17.84
CA ILE A 51 21.45 -3.00 -16.38
C ILE A 51 22.76 -3.66 -15.90
N ASP A 52 23.20 -4.73 -16.55
CA ASP A 52 24.42 -5.46 -16.18
C ASP A 52 25.70 -4.62 -16.31
N GLN A 53 25.66 -3.54 -17.09
CA GLN A 53 26.77 -2.62 -17.32
C GLN A 53 26.59 -1.27 -16.59
N MET A 54 25.53 -1.10 -15.80
CA MET A 54 25.32 0.15 -15.06
C MET A 54 26.39 0.35 -14.01
N ASP A 55 27.04 1.51 -14.06
CA ASP A 55 27.98 1.96 -13.04
C ASP A 55 27.31 2.96 -12.07
N GLN A 56 28.09 3.44 -11.09
CA GLN A 56 27.63 4.43 -10.11
C GLN A 56 27.20 5.75 -10.77
N ASP A 57 27.85 6.17 -11.85
CA ASP A 57 27.50 7.41 -12.55
C ASP A 57 26.17 7.27 -13.29
N GLN A 58 25.89 6.10 -13.86
CA GLN A 58 24.58 5.79 -14.44
C GLN A 58 23.50 5.87 -13.36
N LEU A 59 23.69 5.20 -12.22
CA LEU A 59 22.70 5.16 -11.13
C LEU A 59 22.49 6.51 -10.42
N ARG A 60 23.56 7.30 -10.23
CA ARG A 60 23.52 8.54 -9.43
C ARG A 60 23.31 9.81 -10.24
N LYS A 61 23.60 9.81 -11.54
CA LYS A 61 23.55 11.04 -12.36
C LYS A 61 22.68 10.92 -13.61
N LYS A 62 22.84 9.83 -14.38
CA LYS A 62 22.25 9.72 -15.72
C LYS A 62 20.84 9.13 -15.71
N CYS A 63 20.64 8.02 -15.02
CA CYS A 63 19.34 7.37 -14.90
C CYS A 63 18.51 8.04 -13.83
N LYS A 64 17.26 8.34 -14.18
CA LYS A 64 16.33 9.10 -13.36
C LYS A 64 14.94 8.51 -13.39
N VAL A 65 14.22 8.70 -12.30
CA VAL A 65 12.81 8.33 -12.12
C VAL A 65 11.99 9.60 -11.99
N PHE A 66 10.89 9.66 -12.73
CA PHE A 66 9.92 10.76 -12.77
C PHE A 66 8.54 10.23 -12.43
N LEU A 67 7.62 11.10 -12.00
CA LEU A 67 6.19 10.83 -11.97
C LEU A 67 5.55 11.47 -13.20
N ARG A 68 4.67 10.78 -13.91
CA ARG A 68 3.96 11.33 -15.07
C ARG A 68 2.55 11.75 -14.67
N ASP A 69 2.16 12.98 -15.00
CA ASP A 69 0.78 13.46 -14.83
C ASP A 69 -0.11 13.06 -16.02
N GLU A 70 -1.42 13.28 -15.87
CA GLU A 70 -2.45 12.94 -16.87
C GLU A 70 -2.28 13.68 -18.21
N ASP A 71 -1.62 14.85 -18.19
CA ASP A 71 -1.27 15.62 -19.38
C ASP A 71 -0.02 15.05 -20.09
N GLY A 72 0.57 13.98 -19.55
CA GLY A 72 1.77 13.34 -20.06
C GLY A 72 3.08 14.04 -19.70
N ASN A 73 3.05 15.03 -18.80
CA ASN A 73 4.25 15.74 -18.37
C ASN A 73 4.95 14.99 -17.24
N ASP A 74 6.28 14.98 -17.32
CA ASP A 74 7.10 14.41 -16.25
C ASP A 74 7.31 15.47 -15.15
N ARG A 75 6.80 15.15 -13.96
CA ARG A 75 6.92 15.90 -12.72
C ARG A 75 7.85 15.18 -11.76
N TYR A 76 8.48 15.97 -10.90
CA TYR A 76 9.54 15.50 -10.00
C TYR A 76 10.68 14.82 -10.77
N GLY A 77 11.82 14.53 -10.14
CA GLY A 77 12.92 13.93 -10.88
C GLY A 77 14.08 13.58 -9.99
N TRP A 78 14.26 12.29 -9.76
CA TRP A 78 15.26 11.77 -8.83
C TRP A 78 16.25 10.86 -9.55
N PRO A 79 17.54 10.87 -9.15
CA PRO A 79 18.46 9.81 -9.52
C PRO A 79 17.88 8.43 -9.19
N LEU A 80 18.08 7.45 -10.09
CA LEU A 80 17.59 6.09 -9.88
C LEU A 80 18.11 5.48 -8.57
N SER A 81 19.37 5.76 -8.22
CA SER A 81 19.96 5.38 -6.93
C SER A 81 19.13 5.79 -5.70
N ARG A 82 18.49 6.96 -5.71
CA ARG A 82 17.64 7.43 -4.61
C ARG A 82 16.31 6.68 -4.54
N CYS A 83 15.87 6.09 -5.64
CA CYS A 83 14.60 5.39 -5.72
C CYS A 83 14.68 3.89 -5.41
N ILE A 84 15.89 3.35 -5.26
CA ILE A 84 16.12 1.95 -4.97
C ILE A 84 16.22 1.77 -3.45
N SER A 85 15.45 0.83 -2.90
CA SER A 85 15.57 0.40 -1.52
C SER A 85 16.03 -1.05 -1.46
N TRP A 86 17.01 -1.40 -0.62
CA TRP A 86 17.51 -2.77 -0.47
C TRP A 86 17.87 -3.08 0.98
N GLU A 87 17.76 -4.35 1.38
CA GLU A 87 18.21 -4.83 2.69
C GLU A 87 19.12 -6.03 2.52
N THR A 88 20.27 -6.02 3.21
CA THR A 88 21.21 -7.14 3.19
C THR A 88 21.88 -7.34 4.54
N HIS A 89 22.44 -8.53 4.70
CA HIS A 89 23.28 -8.90 5.83
C HIS A 89 24.69 -9.14 5.31
N LEU A 90 25.68 -8.51 5.94
CA LEU A 90 27.09 -8.66 5.60
C LEU A 90 27.90 -8.67 6.90
N ASP A 91 28.78 -9.67 7.08
CA ASP A 91 29.63 -9.81 8.27
C ASP A 91 28.88 -9.70 9.61
N SER A 92 27.72 -10.37 9.69
CA SER A 92 26.79 -10.33 10.83
C SER A 92 26.17 -8.96 11.15
N LYS A 93 26.39 -7.96 10.29
CA LYS A 93 25.78 -6.64 10.37
C LYS A 93 24.64 -6.51 9.37
N LYS A 94 23.69 -5.64 9.69
CA LYS A 94 22.50 -5.39 8.88
C LYS A 94 22.66 -4.06 8.17
N TYR A 95 22.41 -4.06 6.86
CA TYR A 95 22.55 -2.89 6.01
C TYR A 95 21.25 -2.63 5.26
N VAL A 96 20.83 -1.37 5.25
CA VAL A 96 19.67 -0.89 4.51
C VAL A 96 20.15 0.18 3.53
N LEU A 97 19.87 -0.01 2.25
CA LEU A 97 20.00 1.02 1.22
C LEU A 97 18.67 1.76 1.15
N SER A 98 18.71 3.07 1.35
CA SER A 98 17.53 3.93 1.20
C SER A 98 17.98 5.33 0.81
N ASP A 99 17.22 6.01 -0.04
CA ASP A 99 17.53 7.34 -0.54
C ASP A 99 18.97 7.48 -1.12
N GLY A 100 19.47 6.41 -1.74
CA GLY A 100 20.79 6.37 -2.36
C GLY A 100 21.96 6.15 -1.40
N GLU A 101 21.69 6.01 -0.10
CA GLU A 101 22.71 5.86 0.94
C GLU A 101 22.56 4.56 1.72
N TRP A 102 23.70 4.01 2.15
CA TRP A 102 23.76 2.79 2.95
C TRP A 102 23.81 3.11 4.44
N TYR A 103 22.91 2.50 5.19
CA TYR A 103 22.82 2.60 6.64
C TYR A 103 23.20 1.25 7.25
N GLN A 104 24.21 1.25 8.12
CA GLN A 104 24.43 0.12 9.03
C GLN A 104 23.45 0.26 10.20
N VAL A 105 22.56 -0.71 10.37
CA VAL A 105 21.55 -0.70 11.42
C VAL A 105 22.08 -1.47 12.64
N ASP A 106 21.90 -0.89 13.83
CA ASP A 106 22.19 -1.59 15.08
C ASP A 106 21.37 -2.90 15.17
N GLY A 107 22.03 -3.98 15.61
CA GLY A 107 21.44 -5.31 15.62
C GLY A 107 20.22 -5.40 16.53
N LYS A 108 20.33 -4.86 17.75
CA LYS A 108 19.24 -4.86 18.74
C LYS A 108 18.09 -4.00 18.24
N PHE A 109 18.36 -2.81 17.72
CA PHE A 109 17.33 -1.95 17.15
C PHE A 109 16.57 -2.65 16.01
N TYR A 110 17.29 -3.34 15.11
CA TYR A 110 16.64 -4.08 14.04
C TYR A 110 15.70 -5.16 14.57
N ASP A 111 16.17 -5.94 15.55
CA ASP A 111 15.39 -7.03 16.13
C ASP A 111 14.16 -6.50 16.87
N ASP A 112 14.33 -5.43 17.67
CA ASP A 112 13.22 -4.77 18.37
C ASP A 112 12.13 -4.30 17.39
N ILE A 113 12.51 -3.65 16.27
CA ILE A 113 11.56 -3.17 15.25
C ILE A 113 10.89 -4.34 14.51
N THR A 114 11.66 -5.37 14.17
CA THR A 114 11.14 -6.53 13.44
C THR A 114 10.19 -7.35 14.31
N SER A 115 10.53 -7.59 15.57
CA SER A 115 9.67 -8.25 16.55
C SER A 115 8.43 -7.43 16.88
N PHE A 116 8.57 -6.09 16.97
CA PHE A 116 7.41 -5.21 17.12
C PHE A 116 6.45 -5.42 15.94
N PHE A 117 6.89 -5.26 14.70
CA PHE A 117 6.02 -5.44 13.52
C PHE A 117 5.38 -6.83 13.49
N ALA A 118 6.16 -7.88 13.75
CA ALA A 118 5.67 -9.26 13.78
C ALA A 118 4.54 -9.49 14.80
N SER A 119 4.55 -8.76 15.94
CA SER A 119 3.49 -8.87 16.95
C SER A 119 2.14 -8.29 16.54
N TYR A 120 2.08 -7.50 15.46
CA TYR A 120 0.83 -6.96 14.89
C TYR A 120 0.38 -7.72 13.64
N LEU A 121 1.19 -8.67 13.16
CA LEU A 121 0.83 -9.47 11.98
C LEU A 121 -0.28 -10.46 12.33
N VAL A 122 -1.38 -10.38 11.60
CA VAL A 122 -2.43 -11.40 11.65
C VAL A 122 -2.19 -12.47 10.60
N LYS A 123 -2.51 -13.71 10.95
CA LYS A 123 -2.41 -14.86 10.03
C LYS A 123 -3.44 -14.75 8.89
N ASP A 124 -4.63 -14.30 9.25
CA ASP A 124 -5.75 -14.05 8.35
C ASP A 124 -6.31 -12.67 8.68
N ILE A 125 -6.42 -11.81 7.67
CA ILE A 125 -6.97 -10.45 7.79
C ILE A 125 -8.48 -10.44 7.53
N HIS A 126 -9.08 -11.60 7.28
CA HIS A 126 -10.50 -11.80 6.98
C HIS A 126 -10.98 -10.91 5.82
N LEU A 127 -10.15 -10.72 4.80
CA LEU A 127 -10.51 -10.08 3.55
C LEU A 127 -10.33 -11.10 2.42
N PRO A 128 -11.20 -11.09 1.39
CA PRO A 128 -11.07 -12.02 0.29
C PRO A 128 -9.77 -11.76 -0.47
N ASP A 129 -9.21 -12.83 -1.04
CA ASP A 129 -8.08 -12.71 -1.95
C ASP A 129 -8.45 -11.84 -3.17
N ALA A 130 -7.47 -11.09 -3.67
CA ALA A 130 -7.67 -10.19 -4.79
C ALA A 130 -7.57 -10.95 -6.12
N ASN A 131 -8.59 -10.85 -6.98
CA ASN A 131 -8.54 -11.42 -8.33
C ASN A 131 -7.41 -10.75 -9.14
N SER A 132 -6.75 -11.45 -10.06
CA SER A 132 -5.73 -10.87 -10.93
C SER A 132 -6.21 -9.63 -11.69
N ASN A 133 -7.50 -9.58 -12.01
CA ASN A 133 -8.10 -8.66 -12.98
C ASN A 133 -8.65 -7.35 -12.39
N TYR A 134 -8.47 -7.07 -11.09
CA TYR A 134 -8.89 -5.77 -10.55
C TYR A 134 -8.05 -4.65 -11.19
N GLY A 135 -8.70 -3.64 -11.77
CA GLY A 135 -8.03 -2.57 -12.51
C GLY A 135 -7.35 -1.56 -11.58
N LYS A 136 -7.99 -1.27 -10.44
CA LYS A 136 -7.49 -0.37 -9.39
C LYS A 136 -7.90 -0.83 -7.99
N GLU A 137 -7.24 -0.28 -6.97
CA GLU A 137 -7.50 -0.52 -5.54
C GLU A 137 -9.00 -0.47 -5.18
N SER A 138 -9.70 0.54 -5.69
CA SER A 138 -11.14 0.72 -5.44
C SER A 138 -12.02 -0.39 -6.02
N ASP A 139 -11.59 -1.07 -7.08
CA ASP A 139 -12.33 -2.20 -7.65
C ASP A 139 -12.23 -3.42 -6.72
N TYR A 140 -11.06 -3.63 -6.10
CA TYR A 140 -10.87 -4.65 -5.09
C TYR A 140 -11.75 -4.36 -3.87
N ASN A 141 -11.70 -3.13 -3.34
CA ASN A 141 -12.46 -2.75 -2.15
C ASN A 141 -13.97 -2.92 -2.36
N TYR A 142 -14.49 -2.54 -3.53
CA TYR A 142 -15.89 -2.77 -3.91
C TYR A 142 -16.23 -4.27 -3.97
N THR A 143 -15.37 -5.08 -4.60
CA THR A 143 -15.59 -6.53 -4.71
C THR A 143 -15.58 -7.20 -3.33
N ALA A 144 -14.67 -6.78 -2.45
CA ALA A 144 -14.60 -7.28 -1.08
C ALA A 144 -15.89 -6.95 -0.30
N CYS A 145 -16.40 -5.73 -0.40
CA CYS A 145 -17.66 -5.35 0.22
C CYS A 145 -18.86 -6.10 -0.36
N SER A 146 -18.86 -6.37 -1.68
CA SER A 146 -19.93 -7.14 -2.33
C SER A 146 -19.97 -8.62 -1.90
N SER A 147 -18.90 -9.12 -1.28
CA SER A 147 -18.77 -10.52 -0.85
C SER A 147 -19.12 -10.76 0.62
N ASN A 148 -19.32 -9.71 1.41
CA ASN A 148 -19.64 -9.79 2.83
C ASN A 148 -20.60 -8.67 3.23
N GLU A 149 -21.79 -9.01 3.72
CA GLU A 149 -22.84 -8.06 4.11
C GLU A 149 -22.43 -7.12 5.27
N HIS A 150 -21.40 -7.49 6.04
CA HIS A 150 -20.88 -6.68 7.13
C HIS A 150 -19.85 -5.64 6.69
N PHE A 151 -19.42 -5.67 5.42
CA PHE A 151 -18.39 -4.79 4.87
C PHE A 151 -19.02 -3.61 4.12
N HIS A 152 -18.69 -2.40 4.57
CA HIS A 152 -19.23 -1.15 4.06
C HIS A 152 -18.15 -0.37 3.32
N LEU A 153 -18.42 0.04 2.08
CA LEU A 153 -17.44 0.68 1.21
C LEU A 153 -17.33 2.20 1.47
N PHE A 154 -16.15 2.67 1.83
CA PHE A 154 -15.84 4.08 2.08
C PHE A 154 -14.73 4.65 1.17
N ASP A 155 -14.10 3.82 0.34
CA ASP A 155 -13.10 4.21 -0.66
C ASP A 155 -13.67 5.19 -1.70
N LEU A 156 -13.20 6.45 -1.69
CA LEU A 156 -13.69 7.52 -2.56
C LEU A 156 -13.34 7.32 -4.05
N GLY A 157 -12.44 6.39 -4.37
CA GLY A 157 -12.07 6.01 -5.73
C GLY A 157 -13.15 5.19 -6.45
N HIS A 158 -14.18 4.71 -5.74
CA HIS A 158 -15.33 4.01 -6.31
C HIS A 158 -16.61 4.85 -6.24
N SER A 159 -17.42 4.82 -7.30
CA SER A 159 -18.67 5.59 -7.37
C SER A 159 -19.74 5.14 -6.36
N SER A 160 -19.68 3.88 -5.94
CA SER A 160 -20.55 3.28 -4.91
C SER A 160 -20.08 3.54 -3.47
N SER A 161 -19.06 4.39 -3.28
CA SER A 161 -18.66 4.78 -1.92
C SER A 161 -19.83 5.40 -1.17
N ARG A 162 -20.04 4.97 0.08
CA ARG A 162 -21.05 5.52 1.00
C ARG A 162 -20.80 6.98 1.34
N HIS A 163 -19.58 7.41 1.07
CA HIS A 163 -19.08 8.68 1.46
C HIS A 163 -18.63 9.48 0.24
N LYS A 164 -18.85 10.80 0.26
CA LYS A 164 -18.44 11.68 -0.84
C LYS A 164 -17.39 12.74 -0.42
N LYS A 165 -17.30 13.15 0.86
CA LYS A 165 -16.34 14.16 1.40
C LYS A 165 -16.22 14.19 2.95
N ILE A 166 -15.04 13.89 3.53
CA ILE A 166 -14.73 14.12 4.95
C ILE A 166 -13.94 15.40 4.95
N LYS A 167 -14.46 16.39 5.66
CA LYS A 167 -13.99 17.78 5.60
C LYS A 167 -13.89 18.30 4.15
N SER A 168 -13.46 19.56 4.01
CA SER A 168 -13.20 20.19 2.72
C SER A 168 -12.02 19.57 1.93
N ALA A 169 -11.24 18.68 2.56
CA ALA A 169 -10.00 18.12 2.01
C ALA A 169 -10.15 16.77 1.28
N GLY A 170 -11.31 16.10 1.34
CA GLY A 170 -11.57 14.89 0.56
C GLY A 170 -10.82 13.64 1.04
N ASN A 171 -10.54 13.52 2.35
CA ASN A 171 -9.98 12.28 2.90
C ASN A 171 -11.11 11.24 3.12
N GLU A 172 -10.76 9.97 3.27
CA GLU A 172 -11.69 8.89 3.67
C GLU A 172 -11.42 8.42 5.11
N ILE A 173 -12.46 7.93 5.81
CA ILE A 173 -12.31 7.34 7.16
C ILE A 173 -11.60 5.99 7.03
N CYS A 174 -11.96 5.19 6.04
CA CYS A 174 -11.31 3.93 5.73
C CYS A 174 -11.69 3.54 4.30
N ASP A 175 -11.08 2.48 3.79
CA ASP A 175 -11.48 1.94 2.49
C ASP A 175 -12.70 1.03 2.67
N ILE A 176 -12.66 0.20 3.72
CA ILE A 176 -13.71 -0.74 4.10
C ILE A 176 -13.95 -0.61 5.61
N PHE A 177 -15.21 -0.48 6.02
CA PHE A 177 -15.60 -0.64 7.42
C PHE A 177 -16.22 -2.01 7.64
N ASP A 178 -15.63 -2.80 8.54
CA ASP A 178 -16.15 -4.09 8.97
C ASP A 178 -17.00 -3.88 10.24
N SER A 179 -18.31 -3.97 10.08
CA SER A 179 -19.28 -3.75 11.17
C SER A 179 -19.38 -4.92 12.16
N GLU A 180 -19.05 -6.14 11.74
CA GLU A 180 -19.09 -7.33 12.60
C GLU A 180 -17.90 -7.32 13.57
N GLN A 181 -16.69 -7.07 13.04
CA GLN A 181 -15.46 -7.04 13.85
C GLN A 181 -15.07 -5.63 14.32
N LYS A 182 -15.85 -4.60 13.95
CA LYS A 182 -15.61 -3.18 14.25
C LYS A 182 -14.24 -2.70 13.80
N ARG A 183 -13.91 -2.90 12.52
CA ARG A 183 -12.58 -2.56 11.96
C ARG A 183 -12.66 -1.45 10.92
N PHE A 184 -11.76 -0.48 11.06
CA PHE A 184 -11.44 0.50 10.02
C PHE A 184 -10.31 -0.06 9.18
N VAL A 185 -10.66 -0.63 8.02
CA VAL A 185 -9.71 -1.34 7.16
C VAL A 185 -9.19 -0.39 6.08
N HIS A 186 -7.86 -0.32 5.98
CA HIS A 186 -7.17 0.40 4.92
C HIS A 186 -6.37 -0.60 4.07
N VAL A 187 -6.53 -0.54 2.77
CA VAL A 187 -6.00 -1.49 1.80
C VAL A 187 -5.09 -0.78 0.81
N LYS A 188 -3.92 -1.35 0.51
CA LYS A 188 -3.05 -0.87 -0.56
C LYS A 188 -2.49 -2.00 -1.41
N PRO A 189 -2.45 -1.90 -2.74
CA PRO A 189 -1.73 -2.86 -3.55
C PRO A 189 -0.22 -2.64 -3.45
N GLY A 190 0.55 -3.71 -3.31
CA GLY A 190 2.02 -3.64 -3.27
C GLY A 190 2.57 -3.22 -1.90
N LYS A 191 3.89 -3.08 -1.85
CA LYS A 191 4.64 -2.83 -0.59
C LYS A 191 5.80 -1.84 -0.76
N ALA A 192 5.70 -0.95 -1.75
CA ALA A 192 6.67 0.13 -1.88
C ALA A 192 6.53 1.11 -0.71
N SER A 193 7.65 1.64 -0.21
CA SER A 193 7.66 2.50 0.99
C SER A 193 6.69 3.69 0.94
N PRO A 194 6.51 4.42 -0.19
CA PRO A 194 5.55 5.52 -0.27
C PRO A 194 4.10 5.05 -0.14
N GLN A 195 3.78 3.88 -0.68
CA GLN A 195 2.45 3.28 -0.56
C GLN A 195 2.13 2.96 0.89
N ILE A 196 3.09 2.33 1.59
CA ILE A 196 2.94 1.98 3.00
C ILE A 196 2.86 3.26 3.84
N SER A 197 3.74 4.23 3.64
CA SER A 197 3.69 5.51 4.37
C SER A 197 2.36 6.23 4.18
N HIS A 198 1.79 6.20 2.97
CA HIS A 198 0.47 6.76 2.72
C HIS A 198 -0.64 6.01 3.47
N LEU A 199 -0.61 4.67 3.38
CA LEU A 199 -1.55 3.79 4.06
C LEU A 199 -1.55 4.01 5.58
N LEU A 200 -0.36 4.05 6.20
CA LEU A 200 -0.18 4.29 7.63
C LEU A 200 -0.70 5.67 8.05
N ARG A 201 -0.48 6.70 7.22
CA ARG A 201 -1.00 8.05 7.44
C ARG A 201 -2.51 8.09 7.37
N GLN A 202 -3.13 7.42 6.38
CA GLN A 202 -4.60 7.31 6.27
C GLN A 202 -5.19 6.72 7.54
N GLY A 203 -4.69 5.56 8.00
CA GLY A 203 -5.21 4.93 9.22
C GLY A 203 -4.95 5.72 10.50
N THR A 204 -3.79 6.36 10.62
CA THR A 204 -3.50 7.22 11.78
C THR A 204 -4.43 8.44 11.82
N PHE A 205 -4.64 9.08 10.68
CA PHE A 205 -5.54 10.23 10.55
C PHE A 205 -7.00 9.84 10.82
N SER A 206 -7.45 8.71 10.28
CA SER A 206 -8.78 8.15 10.54
C SER A 206 -9.05 7.97 12.03
N ALA A 207 -8.15 7.28 12.73
CA ALA A 207 -8.24 7.05 14.16
C ALA A 207 -8.33 8.37 14.96
N GLN A 208 -7.54 9.37 14.57
CA GLN A 208 -7.57 10.70 15.16
C GLN A 208 -8.91 11.42 14.94
N ILE A 209 -9.42 11.43 13.71
CA ILE A 209 -10.69 12.08 13.37
C ILE A 209 -11.83 11.41 14.13
N MET A 210 -11.95 10.07 14.04
CA MET A 210 -12.99 9.34 14.76
C MET A 210 -12.90 9.54 16.27
N ARG A 211 -11.71 9.73 16.84
CA ARG A 211 -11.54 10.01 18.27
C ARG A 211 -11.97 11.42 18.66
N THR A 212 -11.69 12.42 17.84
CA THR A 212 -11.75 13.84 18.25
C THR A 212 -12.87 14.66 17.63
N ASP A 213 -13.50 14.17 16.56
CA ASP A 213 -14.44 14.94 15.76
C ASP A 213 -15.86 14.36 15.81
N ASP A 214 -16.70 14.97 16.65
CA ASP A 214 -18.08 14.55 16.88
C ASP A 214 -18.94 14.68 15.61
N VAL A 215 -18.64 15.68 14.76
CA VAL A 215 -19.38 15.93 13.52
C VAL A 215 -19.08 14.80 12.53
N GLU A 216 -17.80 14.44 12.36
CA GLU A 216 -17.44 13.34 11.47
C GLU A 216 -17.95 11.98 11.98
N ARG A 217 -17.99 11.76 13.31
CA ARG A 217 -18.66 10.57 13.86
C ARG A 217 -20.15 10.55 13.56
N SER A 218 -20.83 11.70 13.65
CA SER A 218 -22.25 11.80 13.32
C SER A 218 -22.50 11.53 11.83
N ASN A 219 -21.65 12.06 10.95
CA ASN A 219 -21.70 11.75 9.52
C ASN A 219 -21.49 10.26 9.26
N PHE A 220 -20.47 9.66 9.90
CA PHE A 220 -20.18 8.23 9.80
C PHE A 220 -21.37 7.36 10.22
N HIS A 221 -22.03 7.74 11.31
CA HIS A 221 -23.27 7.11 11.75
C HIS A 221 -24.35 7.18 10.64
N THR A 222 -24.65 8.37 10.12
CA THR A 222 -25.65 8.55 9.05
C THR A 222 -25.32 7.74 7.79
N TYR A 223 -24.06 7.60 7.41
CA TYR A 223 -23.67 6.80 6.24
C TYR A 223 -23.97 5.30 6.41
N LEU A 224 -24.03 4.80 7.64
CA LEU A 224 -24.30 3.40 7.94
C LEU A 224 -25.78 3.11 8.19
N GLU A 225 -26.61 4.13 8.45
CA GLU A 225 -28.06 3.97 8.71
C GLU A 225 -28.83 3.33 7.54
N GLU A 226 -28.31 3.43 6.31
CA GLU A 226 -28.93 2.80 5.14
C GLU A 226 -28.82 1.26 5.15
N ASP A 227 -27.77 0.73 5.78
CA ASP A 227 -27.41 -0.69 5.71
C ASP A 227 -27.55 -1.40 7.06
N LEU A 228 -27.42 -0.68 8.18
CA LEU A 228 -27.41 -1.24 9.53
C LEU A 228 -28.62 -0.77 10.34
N THR A 229 -29.29 -1.73 10.97
CA THR A 229 -30.44 -1.48 11.84
C THR A 229 -30.06 -1.19 13.30
N ASP A 230 -28.87 -1.63 13.73
CA ASP A 230 -28.30 -1.36 15.05
C ASP A 230 -26.94 -0.69 14.92
N LEU A 231 -26.87 0.59 15.33
CA LEU A 231 -25.67 1.42 15.37
C LEU A 231 -25.30 1.84 16.80
N SER A 232 -25.84 1.16 17.81
CA SER A 232 -25.61 1.49 19.23
C SER A 232 -24.13 1.49 19.63
N PHE A 233 -23.29 0.77 18.88
CA PHE A 233 -21.84 0.76 19.03
C PHE A 233 -21.15 2.08 18.65
N LEU A 234 -21.83 2.99 17.95
CA LEU A 234 -21.36 4.33 17.60
C LEU A 234 -21.92 5.42 18.53
N ASP A 235 -23.11 5.22 19.12
CA ASP A 235 -23.74 6.18 20.06
C ASP A 235 -22.85 6.48 21.26
N SER A 236 -22.15 5.45 21.74
CA SER A 236 -21.18 5.54 22.83
C SER A 236 -19.80 5.12 22.33
N PHE A 237 -19.33 5.81 21.29
CA PHE A 237 -18.07 5.51 20.62
C PHE A 237 -16.89 5.36 21.59
N ASP A 238 -16.47 4.11 21.80
CA ASP A 238 -15.29 3.75 22.56
C ASP A 238 -14.24 3.14 21.63
N PRO A 239 -13.14 3.85 21.34
CA PRO A 239 -12.05 3.36 20.49
C PRO A 239 -11.53 1.97 20.87
N SER A 240 -11.61 1.57 22.15
CA SER A 240 -11.13 0.27 22.61
C SER A 240 -11.87 -0.92 21.98
N GLN A 241 -13.07 -0.66 21.49
CA GLN A 241 -13.88 -1.65 20.77
C GLN A 241 -13.51 -1.78 19.29
N PHE A 242 -12.75 -0.83 18.74
CA PHE A 242 -12.44 -0.77 17.31
C PHE A 242 -10.99 -1.11 17.02
N THR A 243 -10.74 -1.59 15.80
CA THR A 243 -9.40 -1.93 15.31
C THR A 243 -9.09 -1.14 14.04
N VAL A 244 -7.93 -0.48 13.98
CA VAL A 244 -7.39 0.03 12.73
C VAL A 244 -6.58 -1.08 12.07
N SER A 245 -6.99 -1.47 10.87
CA SER A 245 -6.43 -2.63 10.17
C SER A 245 -5.76 -2.20 8.89
N PHE A 246 -4.48 -2.53 8.72
CA PHE A 246 -3.74 -2.26 7.50
C PHE A 246 -3.58 -3.54 6.69
N ALA A 247 -3.91 -3.51 5.41
CA ALA A 247 -3.80 -4.67 4.53
C ALA A 247 -3.05 -4.34 3.24
N LEU A 248 -2.06 -5.17 2.90
CA LEU A 248 -1.37 -5.05 1.61
C LEU A 248 -1.74 -6.21 0.67
N ILE A 249 -2.11 -5.88 -0.56
CA ILE A 249 -2.32 -6.89 -1.61
C ILE A 249 -0.98 -7.23 -2.23
N LEU A 250 -0.54 -8.48 -2.10
CA LEU A 250 0.75 -8.95 -2.58
C LEU A 250 0.57 -10.04 -3.65
N GLY A 251 1.49 -10.07 -4.62
CA GLY A 251 1.58 -11.19 -5.55
C GLY A 251 1.93 -12.50 -4.85
N GLU A 252 1.50 -13.63 -5.42
CA GLU A 252 1.68 -14.99 -4.85
C GLU A 252 3.10 -15.28 -4.33
N ASN A 253 4.13 -14.88 -5.08
CA ASN A 253 5.53 -15.17 -4.76
C ASN A 253 6.22 -14.06 -3.94
N GLN A 254 5.48 -13.04 -3.50
CA GLN A 254 6.04 -11.96 -2.71
C GLN A 254 6.08 -12.32 -1.23
N LYS A 255 7.22 -12.07 -0.60
CA LYS A 255 7.37 -12.23 0.85
C LYS A 255 6.33 -11.35 1.58
N ARG A 256 5.56 -11.96 2.48
CA ARG A 256 4.64 -11.31 3.44
C ARG A 256 5.43 -10.56 4.51
N ASP A 257 6.06 -9.47 4.07
CA ASP A 257 6.93 -8.62 4.87
C ASP A 257 7.11 -7.28 4.15
N ILE A 258 7.41 -6.22 4.91
CA ILE A 258 7.60 -4.85 4.42
C ILE A 258 9.05 -4.36 4.62
N PRO A 259 9.49 -3.32 3.89
CA PRO A 259 10.82 -2.74 4.09
C PRO A 259 11.07 -2.28 5.53
N PHE A 260 12.32 -2.35 6.00
CA PHE A 260 12.71 -2.06 7.38
C PHE A 260 12.29 -0.66 7.83
N PHE A 261 12.56 0.37 7.04
CA PHE A 261 12.12 1.73 7.39
C PHE A 261 10.60 1.90 7.36
N SER A 262 9.87 1.12 6.55
CA SER A 262 8.41 1.05 6.65
C SER A 262 7.95 0.40 7.96
N LYS A 263 8.70 -0.57 8.52
CA LYS A 263 8.44 -1.11 9.88
C LYS A 263 8.68 -0.06 10.96
N VAL A 264 9.71 0.77 10.81
CA VAL A 264 9.97 1.91 11.71
C VAL A 264 8.77 2.87 11.69
N SER A 265 8.33 3.30 10.52
CA SER A 265 7.13 4.14 10.39
C SER A 265 5.87 3.48 10.95
N PHE A 266 5.70 2.18 10.72
CA PHE A 266 4.57 1.43 11.30
C PHE A 266 4.59 1.46 12.83
N LYS A 267 5.75 1.35 13.47
CA LYS A 267 5.86 1.43 14.93
C LYS A 267 5.33 2.76 15.47
N ASP A 268 5.66 3.87 14.82
CA ASP A 268 5.18 5.19 15.23
C ASP A 268 3.66 5.33 15.03
N SER A 269 3.14 4.90 13.87
CA SER A 269 1.70 4.90 13.60
C SER A 269 0.92 4.00 14.54
N ALA A 270 1.34 2.75 14.75
CA ALA A 270 0.69 1.81 15.64
C ALA A 270 0.71 2.29 17.10
N THR A 271 1.82 2.88 17.56
CA THR A 271 1.90 3.47 18.91
C THR A 271 0.93 4.63 19.05
N THR A 272 0.83 5.49 18.04
CA THR A 272 -0.10 6.63 18.01
C THR A 272 -1.56 6.15 18.05
N ILE A 273 -1.92 5.19 17.18
CA ILE A 273 -3.26 4.57 17.12
C ILE A 273 -3.64 3.97 18.49
N ARG A 274 -2.73 3.21 19.11
CA ARG A 274 -2.96 2.62 20.44
C ARG A 274 -3.10 3.66 21.53
N SER A 275 -2.35 4.75 21.48
CA SER A 275 -2.47 5.85 22.45
C SER A 275 -3.85 6.53 22.40
N MET A 276 -4.52 6.47 21.24
CA MET A 276 -5.90 6.96 21.07
C MET A 276 -6.96 5.95 21.53
N GLY A 277 -6.54 4.75 21.96
CA GLY A 277 -7.39 3.71 22.54
C GLY A 277 -7.74 2.56 21.60
N TYR A 278 -7.42 2.66 20.31
CA TYR A 278 -7.74 1.62 19.32
C TYR A 278 -6.82 0.40 19.42
N LYS A 279 -7.32 -0.74 18.96
CA LYS A 279 -6.48 -1.86 18.54
C LYS A 279 -5.84 -1.54 17.18
N CYS A 280 -4.75 -2.21 16.85
CA CYS A 280 -4.09 -2.09 15.56
C CYS A 280 -3.70 -3.48 15.07
N GLU A 281 -3.84 -3.72 13.78
CA GLU A 281 -3.38 -4.97 13.14
C GLU A 281 -2.83 -4.70 11.73
N PHE A 282 -2.03 -5.65 11.24
CA PHE A 282 -1.47 -5.61 9.90
C PHE A 282 -1.58 -6.99 9.23
N GLY A 283 -2.05 -7.03 7.99
CA GLY A 283 -2.24 -8.26 7.24
C GLY A 283 -1.83 -8.15 5.79
N PHE A 284 -1.88 -9.30 5.12
CA PHE A 284 -1.56 -9.41 3.69
C PHE A 284 -2.67 -10.20 2.97
N ILE A 285 -3.11 -9.67 1.84
CA ILE A 285 -4.09 -10.25 0.92
C ILE A 285 -3.32 -10.88 -0.24
N SER A 286 -3.69 -12.09 -0.65
CA SER A 286 -3.04 -12.72 -1.80
C SER A 286 -3.68 -12.22 -3.09
N LYS A 287 -2.87 -11.90 -4.09
CA LYS A 287 -3.35 -11.71 -5.46
C LYS A 287 -3.31 -13.04 -6.19
N LEU A 288 -4.48 -13.54 -6.58
CA LEU A 288 -4.64 -14.79 -7.34
C LEU A 288 -4.13 -14.61 -8.78
N PRO A 289 -3.62 -15.67 -9.42
CA PRO A 289 -3.21 -15.64 -10.82
C PRO A 289 -4.41 -15.51 -11.77
N GLU A 290 -4.17 -14.99 -12.98
CA GLU A 290 -5.16 -15.09 -14.06
C GLU A 290 -5.41 -16.57 -14.36
N LEU A 291 -6.69 -16.98 -14.28
CA LEU A 291 -7.11 -18.27 -14.80
C LEU A 291 -6.80 -18.29 -16.30
N LYS A 292 -5.75 -19.01 -16.69
CA LYS A 292 -5.50 -19.29 -18.10
C LYS A 292 -6.70 -20.10 -18.60
N THR A 293 -7.48 -19.53 -19.51
CA THR A 293 -8.48 -20.26 -20.27
C THR A 293 -7.74 -21.39 -20.99
N VAL A 294 -7.90 -22.62 -20.52
CA VAL A 294 -7.48 -23.78 -21.29
C VAL A 294 -8.44 -23.84 -22.47
N GLU A 295 -7.98 -23.44 -23.65
CA GLU A 295 -8.68 -23.76 -24.89
C GLU A 295 -8.77 -25.29 -24.96
N LEU A 296 -9.96 -25.83 -24.72
CA LEU A 296 -10.32 -27.19 -25.10
C LEU A 296 -10.45 -27.21 -26.62
N THR A 297 -9.33 -27.27 -27.32
CA THR A 297 -9.29 -27.60 -28.75
C THR A 297 -8.86 -29.06 -28.92
N GLU A 298 -9.78 -29.82 -29.53
CA GLU A 298 -9.59 -31.10 -30.22
C GLU A 298 -9.39 -32.38 -29.38
N LEU A 299 -10.52 -32.97 -28.99
CA LEU A 299 -10.72 -34.44 -28.96
C LEU A 299 -12.05 -34.79 -29.64
N GLU A 300 -12.18 -34.46 -30.93
CA GLU A 300 -13.22 -35.02 -31.83
C GLU A 300 -12.59 -35.58 -33.12
N SER A 301 -11.45 -36.28 -33.00
CA SER A 301 -10.99 -37.19 -34.05
C SER A 301 -10.25 -38.39 -33.46
N ALA A 302 -11.03 -39.38 -32.99
CA ALA A 302 -10.63 -40.78 -32.89
C ALA A 302 -11.86 -41.68 -32.98
#